data_AF-A0A2V8LJ42-F1
#
_entry.id   AF-A0A2V8LJ42-F1
#
_cell.length_a   1.000
_cell.length_b   1.000
_cell.length_c   1.000
_cell.angle_alpha   90.00
_cell.angle_beta   90.00
_cell.angle_gamma   90.00
#
_symmetry.space_group_name_H-M   'P 1'
#
loop_
_entity.id
_entity.type
_entity.pdbx_description
1 polymer ?
#
loop_
_entity_poly.entity_id
_entity_poly.type
_entity_poly.pdbx_seq_one_letter_code
_entity_poly.pdbx_strand_id
1 'polypeptide(L)'
;MPNFARSILVVGMLVFSPWVLAQDDPGSISGMVSDSNHAVVPGAPIQVKSVQTGAIYKATSSSTGNYTLGPLPAGTYDLFIVMPGFITYRKPGVVIQGGQKLRLDIPLAEAQLNTLGDGREFYTDIRGVHSVPSGPAPRTPDGKPDFTGVWHPVRDADPDAEIYAEKPPALPWAAAIAKERTE
;
A
#
# COMPACT_ATOMS: atom_id res chain seq x y z
N MET A 1 77.67 -0.27 6.70
CA MET A 1 76.30 -0.66 6.29
C MET A 1 75.49 -0.85 7.56
N PRO A 2 74.69 0.13 8.00
CA PRO A 2 73.26 -0.18 8.13
C PRO A 2 72.33 1.07 8.06
N ASN A 3 71.02 0.85 8.15
CA ASN A 3 69.94 1.80 8.47
C ASN A 3 69.09 2.34 7.30
N PHE A 4 69.60 2.50 6.08
CA PHE A 4 68.74 2.98 4.96
C PHE A 4 67.68 1.96 4.53
N ALA A 5 67.98 0.66 4.61
CA ALA A 5 67.03 -0.40 4.23
C ALA A 5 65.85 -0.57 5.21
N ARG A 6 66.00 -0.13 6.47
CA ARG A 6 64.93 -0.19 7.47
C ARG A 6 63.92 0.95 7.29
N SER A 7 64.37 2.13 6.87
CA SER A 7 63.49 3.30 6.69
C SER A 7 62.57 3.18 5.48
N ILE A 8 63.00 2.50 4.41
CA ILE A 8 62.17 2.31 3.20
C ILE A 8 60.98 1.35 3.47
N LEU A 9 61.17 0.38 4.37
CA LEU A 9 60.14 -0.61 4.70
C LEU A 9 59.01 -0.02 5.56
N VAL A 10 59.30 1.01 6.37
CA VAL A 10 58.31 1.72 7.20
C VAL A 10 57.47 2.70 6.37
N VAL A 11 58.07 3.35 5.36
CA VAL A 11 57.34 4.30 4.49
C VAL A 11 56.41 3.58 3.50
N GLY A 12 56.80 2.40 3.00
CA GLY A 12 55.94 1.58 2.13
C GLY A 12 54.68 1.03 2.82
N MET A 13 54.71 0.86 4.14
CA MET A 13 53.59 0.32 4.91
C MET A 13 52.52 1.37 5.25
N LEU A 14 52.81 2.67 5.08
CA LEU A 14 51.87 3.76 5.34
C LEU A 14 51.00 4.15 4.12
N VAL A 15 51.35 3.67 2.92
CA VAL A 15 50.62 3.98 1.67
C VAL A 15 49.53 2.95 1.36
N PHE A 16 49.54 1.81 2.07
CA PHE A 16 48.47 0.80 2.02
C PHE A 16 47.45 1.06 3.12
N SER A 17 46.82 2.23 3.11
CA SER A 17 45.63 2.46 3.92
C SER A 17 44.49 1.72 3.22
N PRO A 18 43.96 0.59 3.75
CA PRO A 18 42.81 -0.04 3.14
C PRO A 18 41.67 0.97 3.18
N TRP A 19 41.05 1.17 2.02
CA TRP A 19 39.72 1.75 1.95
C TRP A 19 38.81 0.80 2.73
N VAL A 20 38.67 1.05 4.04
CA VAL A 20 37.64 0.41 4.85
C VAL A 20 36.34 1.00 4.33
N LEU A 21 35.76 0.33 3.34
CA LEU A 21 34.34 0.44 3.08
C LEU A 21 33.69 0.09 4.42
N ALA A 22 32.95 1.02 5.01
CA ALA A 22 32.06 0.70 6.11
C ALA A 22 31.10 -0.38 5.60
N GLN A 23 31.42 -1.65 5.89
CA GLN A 23 30.55 -2.77 5.63
C GLN A 23 29.51 -2.76 6.75
N ASP A 24 28.60 -1.79 6.68
CA ASP A 24 27.39 -1.86 7.48
C ASP A 24 26.56 -3.00 6.90
N ASP A 25 26.56 -4.14 7.59
CA ASP A 25 25.61 -5.21 7.29
C ASP A 25 24.20 -4.60 7.39
N PRO A 26 23.41 -4.60 6.32
CA PRO A 26 22.08 -4.02 6.38
C PRO A 26 21.18 -4.89 7.27
N GLY A 27 20.33 -4.22 8.05
CA GLY A 27 19.25 -4.87 8.79
C GLY A 27 18.05 -5.22 7.92
N SER A 28 17.05 -5.83 8.53
CA SER A 28 15.76 -6.14 7.91
C SER A 28 14.64 -6.14 8.96
N ILE A 29 13.43 -5.87 8.51
CA ILE A 29 12.20 -5.99 9.30
C ILE A 29 11.40 -7.14 8.71
N SER A 30 10.91 -8.05 9.55
CA SER A 30 9.98 -9.09 9.12
C SER A 30 8.85 -9.25 10.12
N GLY A 31 7.73 -9.82 9.69
CA GLY A 31 6.58 -10.04 10.55
C GLY A 31 5.37 -10.47 9.76
N MET A 32 4.22 -10.42 10.43
CA MET A 32 2.92 -10.73 9.86
C MET A 32 1.98 -9.53 9.99
N VAL A 33 1.18 -9.28 8.95
CA VAL A 33 0.10 -8.30 8.96
C VAL A 33 -1.21 -9.04 9.22
N SER A 34 -1.95 -8.60 10.25
CA SER A 34 -3.25 -9.16 10.62
C SER A 34 -4.28 -8.07 10.91
N ASP A 35 -5.56 -8.40 10.86
CA ASP A 35 -6.65 -7.49 11.26
C ASP A 35 -6.99 -7.60 12.76
N SER A 36 -8.01 -6.85 13.19
CA SER A 36 -8.52 -6.87 14.58
C SER A 36 -9.11 -8.20 15.02
N ASN A 37 -9.47 -9.07 14.07
CA ASN A 37 -9.96 -10.43 14.32
C ASN A 37 -8.82 -11.48 14.27
N HIS A 38 -7.56 -11.02 14.21
CA HIS A 38 -6.37 -11.85 14.02
C HIS A 38 -6.33 -12.62 12.70
N ALA A 39 -7.17 -12.28 11.72
CA ALA A 39 -7.07 -12.88 10.39
C ALA A 39 -5.91 -12.25 9.62
N VAL A 40 -5.27 -13.04 8.75
CA VAL A 40 -4.13 -12.57 7.95
C VAL A 40 -4.60 -11.58 6.89
N VAL A 41 -3.81 -10.52 6.67
CA VAL A 41 -4.10 -9.50 5.66
C VAL A 41 -3.09 -9.59 4.52
N PRO A 42 -3.46 -10.17 3.37
CA PRO A 42 -2.58 -10.25 2.20
C PRO A 42 -2.53 -8.94 1.41
N GLY A 43 -1.45 -8.72 0.66
CA GLY A 43 -1.34 -7.59 -0.27
C GLY A 43 -1.13 -6.22 0.41
N ALA A 44 -0.75 -6.18 1.68
CA ALA A 44 -0.56 -4.95 2.42
C ALA A 44 0.67 -4.17 1.96
N PRO A 45 0.53 -2.91 1.50
CA PRO A 45 1.67 -2.11 1.08
C PRO A 45 2.37 -1.53 2.31
N ILE A 46 3.45 -2.18 2.74
CA ILE A 46 4.29 -1.71 3.84
C ILE A 46 5.31 -0.74 3.29
N GLN A 47 5.41 0.43 3.91
CA GLN A 47 6.42 1.43 3.58
C GLN A 47 7.14 1.86 4.84
N VAL A 48 8.46 1.99 4.75
CA VAL A 48 9.27 2.62 5.79
C VAL A 48 10.04 3.78 5.19
N LYS A 49 10.05 4.90 5.90
CA LYS A 49 10.81 6.09 5.52
C LYS A 49 11.95 6.29 6.51
N SER A 50 13.18 6.39 6.02
CA SER A 50 14.31 6.77 6.85
C SER A 50 14.12 8.20 7.35
N VAL A 51 14.19 8.39 8.67
CA VAL A 51 14.09 9.72 9.30
C VAL A 51 15.30 10.57 8.95
N GLN A 52 16.45 9.94 8.71
CA GLN A 52 17.72 10.62 8.45
C GLN A 52 17.87 11.04 6.99
N THR A 53 17.52 10.15 6.05
CA THR A 53 17.78 10.38 4.60
C THR A 53 16.51 10.66 3.80
N GLY A 54 15.33 10.40 4.38
CA GLY A 54 14.06 10.45 3.66
C GLY A 54 13.84 9.31 2.67
N ALA A 55 14.79 8.39 2.52
CA ALA A 55 14.68 7.23 1.63
C ALA A 55 13.48 6.36 2.01
N ILE A 56 12.73 5.89 1.00
CA ILE A 56 11.54 5.05 1.18
C ILE A 56 11.86 3.64 0.71
N TYR A 57 11.56 2.67 1.57
CA TYR A 57 11.65 1.25 1.27
C TYR A 57 10.26 0.64 1.36
N LYS A 58 9.96 -0.31 0.48
CA LYS A 58 8.62 -0.88 0.34
C LYS A 58 8.68 -2.40 0.41
N ALA A 59 7.63 -3.00 0.94
CA ALA A 59 7.36 -4.42 0.87
C ALA A 59 5.84 -4.63 0.74
N THR A 60 5.45 -5.84 0.36
CA THR A 60 4.04 -6.24 0.31
C THR A 60 3.86 -7.51 1.13
N SER A 61 2.79 -7.61 1.94
CA SER A 61 2.49 -8.86 2.64
C SER A 61 2.07 -9.96 1.65
N SER A 62 2.51 -11.19 1.91
CA SER A 62 2.19 -12.37 1.11
C SER A 62 0.75 -12.83 1.34
N SER A 63 0.32 -13.88 0.63
CA SER A 63 -0.98 -14.54 0.85
C SER A 63 -1.17 -15.08 2.28
N THR A 64 -0.08 -15.33 3.00
CA THR A 64 -0.09 -15.76 4.41
C THR A 64 0.08 -14.60 5.39
N GLY A 65 0.00 -13.35 4.91
CA GLY A 65 0.15 -12.14 5.72
C GLY A 65 1.61 -11.82 6.10
N ASN A 66 2.56 -12.70 5.80
CA ASN A 66 3.97 -12.49 6.13
C ASN A 66 4.62 -11.45 5.22
N TYR A 67 5.55 -10.66 5.76
CA TYR A 67 6.34 -9.71 4.99
C TYR A 67 7.80 -9.71 5.43
N THR A 68 8.67 -9.25 4.54
CA THR A 68 10.07 -8.96 4.84
C THR A 68 10.47 -7.72 4.08
N LEU A 69 11.09 -6.78 4.79
CA LEU A 69 11.49 -5.48 4.29
C LEU A 69 12.98 -5.29 4.61
N GLY A 70 13.78 -5.29 3.56
CA GLY A 70 15.23 -5.17 3.63
C GLY A 70 15.84 -5.35 2.24
N PRO A 71 17.12 -5.01 2.04
CA PRO A 71 18.06 -4.53 3.05
C PRO A 71 17.78 -3.08 3.52
N LEU A 72 17.94 -2.82 4.82
CA LEU A 72 17.82 -1.50 5.44
C LEU A 72 19.14 -1.07 6.10
N PRO A 73 19.70 0.10 5.75
CA PRO A 73 20.80 0.68 6.52
C PRO A 73 20.45 0.86 8.00
N ALA A 74 21.45 0.81 8.87
CA ALA A 74 21.26 1.14 10.27
C ALA A 74 20.72 2.57 10.42
N GLY A 75 19.68 2.76 11.23
CA GLY A 75 19.01 4.05 11.35
C GLY A 75 17.65 3.97 12.00
N THR A 76 16.95 5.11 11.99
CA THR A 76 15.58 5.23 12.50
C THR A 76 14.61 5.40 11.35
N TYR A 77 13.50 4.67 11.39
CA TYR A 77 12.51 4.60 10.33
C TYR A 77 11.10 4.87 10.86
N ASP A 78 10.30 5.56 10.04
CA ASP A 78 8.87 5.69 10.22
C ASP A 78 8.17 4.67 9.32
N LEU A 79 7.47 3.71 9.92
CA LEU A 79 6.67 2.71 9.19
C LEU A 79 5.24 3.22 9.00
N PHE A 80 4.69 3.02 7.81
CA PHE A 80 3.29 3.31 7.51
C PHE A 80 2.69 2.30 6.53
N ILE A 81 1.40 2.03 6.70
CA ILE A 81 0.58 1.23 5.79
C ILE A 81 -0.68 2.03 5.47
N VAL A 82 -0.95 2.17 4.17
CA VAL A 82 -2.19 2.76 3.65
C VAL A 82 -2.88 1.68 2.83
N MET A 83 -3.92 1.08 3.39
CA MET A 83 -4.73 0.06 2.73
C MET A 83 -6.21 0.45 2.77
N PRO A 84 -6.94 0.36 1.64
CA PRO A 84 -8.40 0.47 1.64
C PRO A 84 -9.08 -0.44 2.66
N GLY A 85 -10.11 0.08 3.34
CA GLY A 85 -10.84 -0.68 4.36
C GLY A 85 -10.18 -0.73 5.73
N PHE A 86 -8.96 -0.19 5.87
CA PHE A 86 -8.24 -0.10 7.14
C PHE A 86 -7.92 1.34 7.51
N ILE A 87 -7.85 1.61 8.81
CA ILE A 87 -7.29 2.86 9.34
C ILE A 87 -5.80 2.87 9.01
N THR A 88 -5.28 4.02 8.58
CA THR A 88 -3.85 4.17 8.28
C THR A 88 -3.03 3.81 9.51
N TYR A 89 -2.19 2.78 9.37
CA TYR A 89 -1.28 2.37 10.43
C TYR A 89 0.00 3.18 10.32
N ARG A 90 0.47 3.76 11.43
CA ARG A 90 1.75 4.46 11.51
C ARG A 90 2.50 4.05 12.78
N LYS A 91 3.76 3.65 12.63
CA LYS A 91 4.68 3.36 13.72
C LYS A 91 5.98 4.15 13.51
N PRO A 92 6.10 5.35 14.10
CA PRO A 92 7.33 6.14 14.01
C PRO A 92 8.43 5.56 14.90
N GLY A 93 9.68 5.95 14.61
CA GLY A 93 10.80 5.68 15.52
C GLY A 93 11.27 4.23 15.59
N VAL A 94 11.05 3.43 14.55
CA VAL A 94 11.57 2.05 14.48
C VAL A 94 13.08 2.10 14.26
N VAL A 95 13.84 1.67 15.26
CA VAL A 95 15.31 1.64 15.21
C VAL A 95 15.78 0.32 14.64
N ILE A 96 16.62 0.38 13.62
CA ILE A 96 17.29 -0.77 12.99
C ILE A 96 18.79 -0.63 13.19
N GLN A 97 19.41 -1.65 13.76
CA GLN A 97 20.86 -1.78 13.89
C GLN A 97 21.43 -2.58 12.70
N GLY A 98 22.72 -2.38 12.42
CA GLY A 98 23.41 -3.16 11.38
C GLY A 98 23.33 -4.66 11.66
N GLY A 99 23.02 -5.46 10.63
CA GLY A 99 22.84 -6.90 10.68
C GLY A 99 21.58 -7.37 11.43
N GLN A 100 20.77 -6.46 11.96
CA GLN A 100 19.61 -6.82 12.79
C GLN A 100 18.46 -7.37 11.94
N LYS A 101 17.89 -8.50 12.37
CA LYS A 101 16.58 -8.99 11.90
C LYS A 101 15.51 -8.64 12.93
N LEU A 102 14.86 -7.49 12.77
CA LEU A 102 13.80 -7.05 13.66
C LEU A 102 12.49 -7.76 13.31
N ARG A 103 11.88 -8.45 14.27
CA ARG A 103 10.51 -8.94 14.12
C ARG A 103 9.50 -7.90 14.57
N LEU A 104 8.55 -7.56 13.70
CA LEU A 104 7.50 -6.58 13.95
C LEU A 104 6.19 -7.04 13.31
N ASP A 105 5.30 -7.59 14.11
CA ASP A 105 3.94 -7.91 13.67
C ASP A 105 3.07 -6.64 13.66
N ILE A 106 2.20 -6.51 12.66
CA ILE A 106 1.44 -5.28 12.38
C ILE A 106 -0.06 -5.59 12.45
N PRO A 107 -0.75 -5.16 13.52
CA PRO A 107 -2.20 -5.20 13.59
C PRO A 107 -2.80 -3.99 12.84
N LEU A 108 -3.63 -4.25 11.84
CA LEU A 108 -4.42 -3.24 11.16
C LEU A 108 -5.81 -3.18 11.79
N ALA A 109 -6.25 -1.96 12.10
CA ALA A 109 -7.62 -1.71 12.55
C ALA A 109 -8.51 -1.46 11.33
N GLU A 110 -9.63 -2.16 11.25
CA GLU A 110 -10.64 -1.94 10.21
C GLU A 110 -11.25 -0.54 10.34
N ALA A 111 -11.53 0.09 9.20
CA ALA A 111 -12.26 1.34 9.14
C ALA A 111 -13.77 1.06 9.12
N GLN A 112 -14.34 0.69 10.28
CA GLN A 112 -15.78 0.42 10.45
C GLN A 112 -16.45 1.41 11.43
N LEU A 113 -17.72 1.73 11.19
CA LEU A 113 -18.56 2.51 12.12
C LEU A 113 -19.41 1.58 13.02
N ASN A 114 -19.25 0.26 12.90
CA ASN A 114 -20.04 -0.79 13.57
C ASN A 114 -21.54 -0.72 13.23
N THR A 115 -21.86 -0.39 11.98
CA THR A 115 -23.23 -0.28 11.47
C THR A 115 -23.48 -1.30 10.36
N LEU A 116 -24.73 -1.70 10.16
CA LEU A 116 -25.05 -2.66 9.10
C LEU A 116 -24.69 -2.06 7.73
N GLY A 117 -23.81 -2.72 6.99
CA GLY A 117 -23.36 -2.28 5.66
C GLY A 117 -22.11 -1.41 5.64
N ASP A 118 -21.30 -1.37 6.70
CA ASP A 118 -20.04 -0.60 6.74
C ASP A 118 -18.77 -1.45 6.91
N GLY A 119 -18.90 -2.77 7.00
CA GLY A 119 -17.79 -3.68 7.19
C GLY A 119 -16.88 -3.78 5.96
N ARG A 120 -15.71 -4.42 6.13
CA ARG A 120 -14.74 -4.67 5.05
C ARG A 120 -15.40 -5.25 3.80
N GLU A 121 -16.28 -6.24 3.97
CA GLU A 121 -16.95 -6.93 2.87
C GLU A 121 -17.75 -5.95 1.99
N PHE A 122 -18.44 -4.97 2.60
CA PHE A 122 -19.15 -3.93 1.86
C PHE A 122 -18.18 -3.04 1.07
N TYR A 123 -17.04 -2.64 1.68
CA TYR A 123 -16.03 -1.84 0.99
C TYR A 123 -15.35 -2.57 -0.17
N THR A 124 -15.07 -3.87 -0.03
CA THR A 124 -14.54 -4.70 -1.13
C THR A 124 -15.56 -4.89 -2.22
N ASP A 125 -16.84 -5.08 -1.86
CA ASP A 125 -17.93 -5.23 -2.81
C ASP A 125 -18.15 -3.95 -3.63
N ILE A 126 -18.31 -2.78 -2.99
CA ILE A 126 -18.50 -1.51 -3.73
C ILE A 126 -17.30 -1.09 -4.59
N ARG A 127 -16.08 -1.55 -4.27
CA ARG A 127 -14.87 -1.28 -5.07
C ARG A 127 -14.56 -2.38 -6.08
N GLY A 128 -15.27 -3.49 -6.02
CA GLY A 128 -15.14 -4.60 -6.93
C GLY A 128 -15.48 -4.20 -8.36
N VAL A 129 -14.95 -4.94 -9.31
CA VAL A 129 -15.36 -4.86 -10.71
C VAL A 129 -16.69 -5.59 -10.84
N HIS A 130 -17.72 -4.89 -11.27
CA HIS A 130 -19.05 -5.45 -11.53
C HIS A 130 -19.37 -5.38 -13.00
N SER A 131 -19.85 -6.47 -13.58
CA SER A 131 -20.31 -6.49 -14.97
C SER A 131 -21.51 -5.55 -15.14
N VAL A 132 -21.56 -4.84 -16.26
CA VAL A 132 -22.74 -4.05 -16.64
C VAL A 132 -23.97 -4.98 -16.73
N PRO A 133 -25.04 -4.73 -15.96
CA PRO A 133 -26.28 -5.49 -16.09
C PRO A 133 -26.80 -5.41 -17.53
N SER A 134 -27.20 -6.56 -18.09
CA SER A 134 -27.77 -6.64 -19.43
C SER A 134 -29.15 -7.30 -19.42
N GLY A 135 -29.99 -6.98 -20.40
CA GLY A 135 -31.35 -7.48 -20.52
C GLY A 135 -32.44 -6.48 -20.06
N PRO A 136 -33.72 -6.89 -20.07
CA PRO A 136 -34.82 -6.04 -19.64
C PRO A 136 -34.73 -5.74 -18.14
N ALA A 137 -35.06 -4.50 -17.76
CA ALA A 137 -35.06 -4.08 -16.36
C ALA A 137 -35.93 -5.02 -15.50
N PRO A 138 -35.43 -5.47 -14.33
CA PRO A 138 -36.17 -6.30 -13.40
C PRO A 138 -37.56 -5.75 -13.10
N ARG A 139 -38.55 -6.65 -12.99
CA ARG A 139 -39.94 -6.33 -12.69
C ARG A 139 -40.40 -7.08 -11.45
N THR A 140 -41.18 -6.38 -10.65
CA THR A 140 -41.95 -6.95 -9.54
C THR A 140 -43.01 -7.94 -10.04
N PRO A 141 -43.57 -8.81 -9.18
CA PRO A 141 -44.65 -9.71 -9.57
C PRO A 141 -45.89 -9.00 -10.16
N ASP A 142 -46.13 -7.74 -9.79
CA ASP A 142 -47.18 -6.88 -10.35
C ASP A 142 -46.75 -6.08 -11.60
N GLY A 143 -45.57 -6.38 -12.16
CA GLY A 143 -45.08 -5.84 -13.44
C GLY A 143 -44.46 -4.44 -13.36
N LYS A 144 -44.41 -3.82 -12.18
CA LYS A 144 -43.75 -2.53 -11.97
C LYS A 144 -42.23 -2.68 -12.00
N PRO A 145 -41.47 -1.62 -12.36
CA PRO A 145 -40.02 -1.63 -12.20
C PRO A 145 -39.62 -2.05 -10.78
N ASP A 146 -38.67 -2.99 -10.69
CA ASP A 146 -38.13 -3.42 -9.40
C ASP A 146 -36.84 -2.63 -9.10
N PHE A 147 -36.86 -1.92 -7.97
CA PHE A 147 -35.74 -1.12 -7.47
C PHE A 147 -35.13 -1.71 -6.19
N THR A 148 -35.50 -2.94 -5.79
CA THR A 148 -35.04 -3.57 -4.54
C THR A 148 -33.59 -4.10 -4.61
N GLY A 149 -32.94 -4.03 -5.78
CA GLY A 149 -31.55 -4.42 -5.95
C GLY A 149 -30.54 -3.40 -5.39
N VAL A 150 -29.31 -3.87 -5.18
CA VAL A 150 -28.16 -3.01 -4.86
C VAL A 150 -27.61 -2.46 -6.17
N TRP A 151 -27.51 -1.13 -6.26
CA TRP A 151 -27.00 -0.43 -7.43
C TRP A 151 -25.54 -0.06 -7.19
N HIS A 152 -24.63 -0.82 -7.78
CA HIS A 152 -23.20 -0.52 -7.72
C HIS A 152 -22.81 0.50 -8.80
N PRO A 153 -21.84 1.39 -8.52
CA PRO A 153 -21.20 2.15 -9.58
C PRO A 153 -20.48 1.17 -10.51
N VAL A 154 -20.75 1.27 -11.81
CA VAL A 154 -20.06 0.46 -12.83
C VAL A 154 -18.58 0.81 -12.80
N ARG A 155 -17.74 -0.19 -12.57
CA ARG A 155 -16.29 -0.09 -12.67
C ARG A 155 -15.82 -1.26 -13.51
N ASP A 156 -15.56 -1.03 -14.80
CA ASP A 156 -15.08 -2.07 -15.71
C ASP A 156 -13.66 -2.52 -15.32
N ALA A 157 -13.30 -3.76 -15.66
CA ALA A 157 -11.98 -4.36 -15.37
C ALA A 157 -10.83 -3.71 -16.16
N ASP A 158 -11.14 -2.93 -17.19
CA ASP A 158 -10.17 -2.25 -18.03
C ASP A 158 -9.94 -0.82 -17.50
N PRO A 159 -8.76 -0.49 -16.95
CA PRO A 159 -8.44 0.84 -16.44
C PRO A 159 -8.40 1.93 -17.53
N ASP A 160 -8.35 1.52 -18.80
CA ASP A 160 -8.28 2.39 -19.97
C ASP A 160 -9.63 2.46 -20.72
N ALA A 161 -10.60 1.62 -20.33
CA ALA A 161 -11.96 1.75 -20.80
C ALA A 161 -12.54 3.04 -20.20
N GLU A 162 -12.62 4.09 -21.01
CA GLU A 162 -13.54 5.17 -20.75
C GLU A 162 -14.94 4.55 -20.67
N ILE A 163 -15.40 4.27 -19.46
CA ILE A 163 -16.76 3.82 -19.13
C ILE A 163 -17.81 4.82 -19.71
N TYR A 164 -17.35 6.02 -20.12
CA TYR A 164 -18.08 7.07 -20.81
C TYR A 164 -17.32 7.65 -22.01
N ALA A 165 -16.71 6.83 -22.88
CA ALA A 165 -15.99 7.33 -24.08
C ALA A 165 -16.86 8.29 -24.90
N GLU A 166 -18.17 8.04 -24.90
CA GLU A 166 -19.17 9.07 -25.14
C GLU A 166 -20.17 9.05 -24.00
N LYS A 167 -20.21 10.12 -23.20
CA LYS A 167 -21.33 10.38 -22.30
C LYS A 167 -22.62 10.31 -23.15
N PRO A 168 -23.59 9.44 -22.83
CA PRO A 168 -24.79 9.34 -23.63
C PRO A 168 -25.45 10.72 -23.74
N PRO A 169 -25.94 11.12 -24.93
CA PRO A 169 -26.51 12.44 -25.12
C PRO A 169 -27.65 12.64 -24.12
N ALA A 170 -27.64 13.81 -23.46
CA ALA A 170 -28.69 14.15 -22.53
C ALA A 170 -30.05 14.10 -23.25
N LEU A 171 -31.06 13.53 -22.59
CA LEU A 171 -32.43 13.61 -23.11
C LEU A 171 -32.83 15.09 -23.23
N PRO A 172 -33.65 15.47 -24.24
CA PRO A 172 -34.01 16.87 -24.47
C PRO A 172 -34.56 17.60 -23.23
N TRP A 173 -35.36 16.89 -22.41
CA TRP A 173 -35.90 17.44 -21.17
C TRP A 173 -34.81 17.70 -20.10
N ALA A 174 -33.81 16.82 -20.01
CA ALA A 174 -32.72 16.95 -19.05
C ALA A 174 -31.78 18.10 -19.44
N ALA A 175 -31.53 18.29 -20.75
CA ALA A 175 -30.77 19.41 -21.26
C ALA A 175 -31.46 20.76 -21.01
N ALA A 176 -32.79 20.83 -21.15
CA ALA A 176 -33.56 22.03 -20.86
C ALA A 176 -33.48 22.44 -19.38
N ILE A 177 -33.65 21.49 -18.45
CA ILE A 177 -33.52 21.74 -17.01
C ILE A 177 -32.08 22.14 -16.64
N ALA A 178 -31.08 21.51 -17.25
CA ALA A 178 -29.69 21.86 -16.99
C ALA A 178 -29.39 23.32 -17.39
N LYS A 179 -29.92 23.76 -18.54
CA LYS A 179 -29.78 25.14 -19.03
C LYS A 179 -30.44 26.15 -18.07
N GLU A 180 -31.68 25.88 -17.65
CA GLU A 180 -32.42 26.72 -16.69
C GLU A 180 -31.70 26.89 -15.34
N ARG A 181 -30.92 25.88 -14.91
CA ARG A 181 -30.17 25.93 -13.64
C ARG A 181 -28.83 26.66 -13.71
N THR A 182 -28.31 26.87 -14.92
CA THR A 182 -27.03 27.54 -15.18
C THR A 182 -27.17 29.00 -15.60
N GLU A 183 -28.39 29.44 -15.92
CA GLU A 183 -28.77 30.84 -16.14
C GLU A 183 -29.24 31.48 -14.82
#